data_AF-A0A7X7QDR9-F1
#
_entry.id   AF-A0A7X7QDR9-F1
#
_cell.length_a   1.000
_cell.length_b   1.000
_cell.length_c   1.000
_cell.angle_alpha   90.00
_cell.angle_beta   90.00
_cell.angle_gamma   90.00
#
_symmetry.space_group_name_H-M   'P 1'
#
loop_
_entity.id
_entity.type
_entity.pdbx_description
1 polymer ?
#
loop_
_entity_poly.entity_id
_entity_poly.type
_entity_poly.pdbx_seq_one_letter_code
_entity_poly.pdbx_strand_id
1 'polypeptide(L)'
;DVQEFMIAPVGASSFREALRTGAEVYHALKSVLKERGLATGLGDEGGFAPNLESNREALDLIVVAIEKAGFKPGDDIALALDVAASEFYEKGKYTWEGGKKTAEEMTEYYATLVEDYPLVSIEDPLNEDDWEGWTHFTAQLGDKVQIVGDDLLVTNPSFLKRAIEEKAANALLVKLNQIGTLSETMDAVAMATRAGFTSMVSHRSGETEDTTIADLVVALNTGQIKTGAPARGERIAKYNQLLRIEEELDDAGEFAGKAAFPRRYA
;
A
#
# COMPACT_ATOMS: atom_id res chain seq x y z
N ASP A 1 -8.52 13.10 4.49
CA ASP A 1 -8.89 11.92 5.28
C ASP A 1 -7.96 10.76 4.95
N VAL A 2 -8.08 9.98 3.88
CA VAL A 2 -7.04 8.95 3.57
C VAL A 2 -5.63 9.57 3.60
N GLN A 3 -4.66 8.89 4.24
CA GLN A 3 -3.28 9.37 4.38
C GLN A 3 -2.50 9.24 3.07
N GLU A 4 -2.51 8.07 2.45
CA GLU A 4 -1.77 7.81 1.21
C GLU A 4 -2.64 7.19 0.11
N PHE A 5 -2.46 7.72 -1.10
CA PHE A 5 -3.00 7.14 -2.32
C PHE A 5 -1.84 6.69 -3.20
N MET A 6 -1.79 5.39 -3.49
CA MET A 6 -0.67 4.74 -4.15
C MET A 6 -1.08 4.12 -5.48
N ILE A 7 -0.09 3.97 -6.37
CA ILE A 7 -0.21 3.19 -7.60
C ILE A 7 0.63 1.91 -7.47
N ALA A 8 0.16 0.82 -8.07
CA ALA A 8 0.85 -0.46 -8.12
C ALA A 8 0.99 -0.90 -9.59
N PRO A 9 2.19 -0.80 -10.21
CA PRO A 9 2.45 -1.19 -11.61
C PRO A 9 2.44 -2.71 -11.85
N VAL A 10 1.29 -3.36 -11.59
CA VAL A 10 1.14 -4.82 -11.57
C VAL A 10 1.28 -5.49 -12.95
N GLY A 11 1.09 -4.75 -14.04
CA GLY A 11 1.17 -5.29 -15.41
C GLY A 11 2.56 -5.23 -16.03
N ALA A 12 3.56 -4.68 -15.34
CA ALA A 12 4.93 -4.65 -15.84
C ALA A 12 5.55 -6.05 -15.92
N SER A 13 6.45 -6.26 -16.88
CA SER A 13 7.15 -7.53 -17.09
C SER A 13 8.38 -7.72 -16.19
N SER A 14 8.86 -6.64 -15.57
CA SER A 14 10.04 -6.62 -14.73
C SER A 14 9.95 -5.49 -13.71
N PHE A 15 10.78 -5.52 -12.67
CA PHE A 15 10.85 -4.43 -11.69
C PHE A 15 11.32 -3.12 -12.34
N ARG A 16 12.31 -3.16 -13.26
CA ARG A 16 12.73 -1.99 -14.03
C ARG A 16 11.57 -1.33 -14.78
N GLU A 17 10.73 -2.12 -15.46
CA GLU A 17 9.58 -1.59 -16.17
C GLU A 17 8.49 -1.09 -15.21
N ALA A 18 8.31 -1.74 -14.06
CA ALA A 18 7.41 -1.27 -13.01
C ALA A 18 7.83 0.11 -12.47
N LEU A 19 9.12 0.29 -12.17
CA LEU A 19 9.67 1.55 -11.69
C LEU A 19 9.53 2.67 -12.73
N ARG A 20 9.86 2.38 -14.00
CA ARG A 20 9.68 3.34 -15.12
C ARG A 20 8.23 3.79 -15.22
N THR A 21 7.31 2.83 -15.25
CA THR A 21 5.86 3.05 -15.33
C THR A 21 5.38 3.93 -14.17
N GLY A 22 5.77 3.61 -12.94
CA GLY A 22 5.42 4.42 -11.76
C GLY A 22 5.97 5.86 -11.83
N ALA A 23 7.21 6.03 -12.30
CA ALA A 23 7.82 7.35 -12.47
C ALA A 23 7.14 8.20 -13.55
N GLU A 24 6.75 7.60 -14.68
CA GLU A 24 6.01 8.27 -15.75
C GLU A 24 4.63 8.74 -15.27
N VAL A 25 3.89 7.88 -14.56
CA VAL A 25 2.59 8.28 -13.96
C VAL A 25 2.76 9.38 -12.92
N TYR A 26 3.79 9.30 -12.07
CA TYR A 26 4.07 10.34 -11.09
C TYR A 26 4.31 11.71 -11.75
N HIS A 27 5.05 11.75 -12.86
CA HIS A 27 5.26 12.99 -13.62
C HIS A 27 4.03 13.45 -14.42
N ALA A 28 3.22 12.51 -14.92
CA ALA A 28 1.92 12.81 -15.51
C ALA A 28 0.98 13.45 -14.49
N LEU A 29 0.89 12.89 -13.27
CA LEU A 29 0.11 13.42 -12.16
C LEU A 29 0.54 14.85 -11.80
N LYS A 30 1.85 15.10 -11.71
CA LYS A 30 2.37 16.47 -11.50
C LYS A 30 1.85 17.46 -12.54
N SER A 31 1.71 17.03 -13.79
CA SER A 31 1.20 17.86 -14.89
C SER A 31 -0.30 18.07 -14.78
N VAL A 32 -1.07 17.03 -14.46
CA VAL A 32 -2.53 17.12 -14.22
C VAL A 32 -2.83 18.07 -13.07
N LEU A 33 -2.10 17.98 -11.95
CA LEU A 33 -2.27 18.87 -10.81
C LEU A 33 -2.02 20.34 -11.19
N LYS A 34 -0.95 20.62 -11.95
CA LYS A 34 -0.64 21.97 -12.43
C LYS A 34 -1.71 22.53 -13.37
N GLU A 35 -2.23 21.70 -14.28
CA GLU A 35 -3.30 22.10 -15.20
C GLU A 35 -4.58 22.50 -14.46
N ARG A 36 -4.84 21.89 -13.30
CA ARG A 36 -5.96 22.24 -12.40
C ARG A 36 -5.62 23.34 -11.39
N GLY A 37 -4.41 23.92 -11.44
CA GLY A 37 -3.98 24.95 -10.50
C GLY A 37 -3.74 24.46 -9.08
N LEU A 38 -3.59 23.14 -8.88
CA LEU A 38 -3.35 22.53 -7.58
C LEU A 38 -1.86 22.57 -7.21
N ALA A 39 -1.59 22.53 -5.90
CA ALA A 39 -0.23 22.52 -5.39
C ALA A 39 0.51 21.22 -5.75
N THR A 40 1.80 21.33 -6.08
CA THR A 40 2.69 20.18 -6.32
C THR A 40 3.84 20.11 -5.30
N GLY A 41 3.59 20.61 -4.09
CA GLY A 41 4.49 20.42 -2.95
C GLY A 41 4.52 18.94 -2.57
N LEU A 42 5.66 18.49 -2.05
CA LEU A 42 5.88 17.09 -1.69
C LEU A 42 5.75 16.89 -0.18
N GLY A 43 5.12 15.78 0.23
CA GLY A 43 5.15 15.28 1.60
C GLY A 43 6.46 14.58 1.96
N ASP A 44 6.49 13.93 3.11
CA ASP A 44 7.66 13.24 3.64
C ASP A 44 8.04 12.01 2.81
N GLU A 45 7.06 11.33 2.25
CA GLU A 45 7.20 10.16 1.40
C GLU A 45 7.45 10.52 -0.07
N GLY A 46 7.45 11.83 -0.40
CA GLY A 46 7.70 12.34 -1.76
C GLY A 46 6.46 12.40 -2.66
N GLY A 47 5.28 11.98 -2.18
CA GLY A 47 4.01 12.16 -2.86
C GLY A 47 3.54 13.62 -2.88
N PHE A 48 2.61 13.96 -3.78
CA PHE A 48 2.00 15.29 -3.80
C PHE A 48 0.92 15.43 -2.72
N ALA A 49 0.83 16.61 -2.10
CA ALA A 49 -0.20 16.93 -1.11
C ALA A 49 -1.09 18.10 -1.58
N PRO A 50 -1.89 17.96 -2.65
CA PRO A 50 -2.85 18.96 -3.07
C PRO A 50 -4.04 19.04 -2.09
N ASN A 51 -4.69 20.21 -2.02
CA ASN A 51 -5.95 20.35 -1.29
C ASN A 51 -7.11 19.92 -2.20
N LEU A 52 -7.78 18.83 -1.87
CA LEU A 52 -8.84 18.21 -2.67
C LEU A 52 -10.17 18.22 -1.90
N GLU A 53 -11.28 18.15 -2.63
CA GLU A 53 -12.63 18.20 -2.05
C GLU A 53 -13.05 16.85 -1.44
N SER A 54 -12.52 15.73 -1.94
CA SER A 54 -12.89 14.38 -1.47
C SER A 54 -11.79 13.34 -1.73
N ASN A 55 -11.89 12.18 -1.08
CA ASN A 55 -10.97 11.06 -1.34
C ASN A 55 -11.16 10.49 -2.76
N ARG A 56 -12.39 10.53 -3.30
CA ARG A 56 -12.68 10.13 -4.69
C ARG A 56 -11.97 11.00 -5.71
N GLU A 57 -11.91 12.31 -5.47
CA GLU A 57 -11.20 13.23 -6.37
C GLU A 57 -9.71 12.84 -6.49
N ALA A 58 -9.08 12.40 -5.40
CA ALA A 58 -7.70 11.92 -5.44
C ALA A 58 -7.54 10.69 -6.35
N LEU A 59 -8.44 9.72 -6.24
CA LEU A 59 -8.45 8.53 -7.10
C LEU A 59 -8.71 8.90 -8.56
N ASP A 60 -9.67 9.78 -8.84
CA ASP A 60 -9.97 10.25 -10.20
C ASP A 60 -8.75 10.93 -10.85
N LEU A 61 -8.04 11.78 -10.09
CA LEU A 61 -6.81 12.43 -10.56
C LEU A 61 -5.71 11.43 -10.89
N ILE A 62 -5.54 10.40 -10.08
CA ILE A 62 -4.56 9.34 -10.31
C ILE A 62 -4.94 8.52 -11.55
N VAL A 63 -6.22 8.17 -11.72
CA VAL A 63 -6.71 7.47 -12.92
C VAL A 63 -6.43 8.29 -14.19
N VAL A 64 -6.75 9.59 -14.18
CA VAL A 64 -6.43 10.50 -15.29
C VAL A 64 -4.92 10.56 -15.55
N ALA A 65 -4.08 10.53 -14.52
CA ALA A 65 -2.63 10.52 -14.67
C ALA A 65 -2.11 9.21 -15.29
N ILE A 66 -2.67 8.06 -14.89
CA ILE A 66 -2.38 6.74 -15.46
C ILE A 66 -2.68 6.74 -16.97
N GLU A 67 -3.89 7.19 -17.34
CA GLU A 67 -4.33 7.24 -18.74
C GLU A 67 -3.48 8.23 -19.56
N LYS A 68 -3.17 9.41 -18.99
CA LYS A 68 -2.34 10.43 -19.65
C LYS A 68 -0.90 9.94 -19.90
N ALA A 69 -0.39 9.04 -19.05
CA ALA A 69 0.89 8.39 -19.23
C ALA A 69 0.85 7.23 -20.25
N GLY A 70 -0.34 6.86 -20.75
CA GLY A 70 -0.51 5.83 -21.78
C GLY A 70 -0.70 4.41 -21.23
N PHE A 71 -1.00 4.27 -19.94
CA PHE A 71 -1.24 2.98 -19.28
C PHE A 71 -2.73 2.75 -19.01
N LYS A 72 -3.13 1.49 -18.85
CA LYS A 72 -4.49 1.09 -18.51
C LYS A 72 -4.68 0.93 -17.01
N PRO A 73 -5.60 1.68 -16.37
CA PRO A 73 -5.98 1.44 -14.99
C PRO A 73 -6.48 -0.01 -14.78
N GLY A 74 -6.02 -0.65 -13.72
CA GLY A 74 -6.30 -2.04 -13.35
C GLY A 74 -5.49 -3.09 -14.11
N ASP A 75 -5.28 -2.93 -15.42
CA ASP A 75 -4.52 -3.92 -16.19
C ASP A 75 -3.01 -3.72 -16.08
N ASP A 76 -2.55 -2.48 -16.28
CA ASP A 76 -1.14 -2.11 -16.20
C ASP A 76 -0.80 -1.57 -14.80
N ILE A 77 -1.68 -0.76 -14.24
CA ILE A 77 -1.49 -0.06 -12.97
C ILE A 77 -2.75 -0.12 -12.12
N ALA A 78 -2.65 -0.74 -10.95
CA ALA A 78 -3.71 -0.77 -9.95
C ALA A 78 -3.55 0.34 -8.90
N LEU A 79 -4.53 0.49 -8.01
CA LEU A 79 -4.51 1.47 -6.93
C LEU A 79 -4.42 0.78 -5.57
N ALA A 80 -3.81 1.47 -4.60
CA ALA A 80 -3.77 1.03 -3.21
C ALA A 80 -3.95 2.24 -2.27
N LEU A 81 -4.47 1.99 -1.08
CA LEU A 81 -4.72 3.02 -0.06
C LEU A 81 -3.98 2.67 1.23
N ASP A 82 -3.44 3.70 1.88
CA ASP A 82 -3.20 3.70 3.31
C ASP A 82 -4.11 4.74 3.96
N VAL A 83 -5.05 4.23 4.74
CA VAL A 83 -6.09 5.05 5.35
C VAL A 83 -5.60 5.68 6.64
N ALA A 84 -4.76 4.98 7.42
CA ALA A 84 -4.37 5.34 8.78
C ALA A 84 -5.56 5.75 9.66
N ALA A 85 -6.60 4.90 9.72
CA ALA A 85 -7.89 5.31 10.29
C ALA A 85 -7.87 5.65 11.79
N SER A 86 -6.85 5.21 12.51
CA SER A 86 -6.62 5.59 13.91
C SER A 86 -6.48 7.10 14.09
N GLU A 87 -5.96 7.84 13.10
CA GLU A 87 -5.71 9.29 13.19
C GLU A 87 -6.99 10.14 13.27
N PHE A 88 -8.13 9.60 12.82
CA PHE A 88 -9.41 10.30 12.81
C PHE A 88 -10.53 9.54 13.52
N TYR A 89 -10.19 8.50 14.27
CA TYR A 89 -11.11 7.76 15.12
C TYR A 89 -11.24 8.40 16.51
N GLU A 90 -12.48 8.61 16.96
CA GLU A 90 -12.76 9.11 18.30
C GLU A 90 -14.05 8.50 18.85
N LYS A 91 -13.97 7.83 20.01
CA LYS A 91 -15.12 7.32 20.79
C LYS A 91 -16.10 6.46 19.96
N GLY A 92 -15.59 5.46 19.23
CA GLY A 92 -16.44 4.53 18.47
C GLY A 92 -16.91 5.06 17.12
N LYS A 93 -16.38 6.19 16.65
CA LYS A 93 -16.75 6.82 15.38
C LYS A 93 -15.54 7.35 14.64
N TYR A 94 -15.57 7.24 13.33
CA TYR A 94 -14.57 7.78 12.40
C TYR A 94 -15.02 9.15 11.90
N THR A 95 -14.17 10.16 12.03
CA THR A 95 -14.38 11.45 11.35
C THR A 95 -14.03 11.27 9.88
N TRP A 96 -15.01 11.40 8.99
CA TRP A 96 -14.83 11.03 7.59
C TRP A 96 -15.63 11.93 6.67
N GLU A 97 -14.95 12.62 5.75
CA GLU A 97 -15.54 13.54 4.76
C GLU A 97 -16.50 14.55 5.40
N GLY A 98 -16.11 15.13 6.54
CA GLY A 98 -16.89 16.11 7.30
C GLY A 98 -18.03 15.52 8.15
N GLY A 99 -18.23 14.20 8.13
CA GLY A 99 -19.22 13.48 8.93
C GLY A 99 -18.61 12.58 10.02
N LYS A 100 -19.47 11.81 10.69
CA LYS A 100 -19.08 10.72 11.59
C LYS A 100 -19.63 9.41 11.05
N LYS A 101 -18.80 8.38 10.95
CA LYS A 101 -19.16 7.03 10.47
C LYS A 101 -18.86 5.96 11.52
N THR A 102 -19.66 4.90 11.52
CA THR A 102 -19.37 3.59 12.15
C THR A 102 -18.38 2.79 11.31
N ALA A 103 -17.86 1.68 11.86
CA ALA A 103 -17.05 0.73 11.11
C ALA A 103 -17.82 0.13 9.92
N GLU A 104 -19.11 -0.14 10.08
CA GLU A 104 -19.99 -0.66 9.03
C GLU A 104 -20.18 0.37 7.92
N GLU A 105 -20.46 1.63 8.26
CA GLU A 105 -20.58 2.72 7.27
C GLU A 105 -19.24 3.02 6.56
N MET A 106 -18.11 2.81 7.23
CA MET A 106 -16.79 2.85 6.60
C MET A 106 -16.61 1.67 5.63
N THR A 107 -17.01 0.46 6.04
CA THR A 107 -16.95 -0.75 5.20
C THR A 107 -17.78 -0.57 3.92
N GLU A 108 -19.01 -0.07 4.02
CA GLU A 108 -19.88 0.21 2.88
C GLU A 108 -19.27 1.24 1.92
N TYR A 109 -18.63 2.28 2.47
CA TYR A 109 -17.93 3.29 1.67
C TYR A 109 -16.78 2.65 0.87
N TYR A 110 -15.92 1.86 1.52
CA TYR A 110 -14.82 1.19 0.85
C TYR A 110 -15.28 0.12 -0.13
N ALA A 111 -16.38 -0.58 0.14
CA ALA A 111 -16.98 -1.52 -0.80
C ALA A 111 -17.33 -0.83 -2.11
N THR A 112 -17.90 0.38 -2.03
CA THR A 112 -18.21 1.20 -3.22
C THR A 112 -16.94 1.62 -3.95
N LEU A 113 -15.87 1.99 -3.24
CA LEU A 113 -14.59 2.34 -3.88
C LEU A 113 -13.95 1.14 -4.59
N VAL A 114 -14.00 -0.06 -4.00
CA VAL A 114 -13.47 -1.29 -4.59
C VAL A 114 -14.25 -1.68 -5.85
N GLU A 115 -15.53 -1.33 -5.94
CA GLU A 115 -16.35 -1.53 -7.15
C GLU A 115 -16.04 -0.51 -8.24
N ASP A 116 -15.83 0.75 -7.87
CA ASP A 116 -15.65 1.85 -8.82
C ASP A 116 -14.21 1.99 -9.33
N TYR A 117 -13.22 1.56 -8.55
CA TYR A 117 -11.80 1.75 -8.83
C TYR A 117 -11.03 0.41 -8.81
N PRO A 118 -9.91 0.30 -9.56
CA PRO A 118 -9.08 -0.91 -9.57
C PRO A 118 -8.19 -1.00 -8.32
N LEU A 119 -8.82 -0.99 -7.14
CA LEU A 119 -8.15 -1.14 -5.85
C LEU A 119 -7.71 -2.58 -5.63
N VAL A 120 -6.43 -2.77 -5.32
CA VAL A 120 -5.85 -4.08 -5.00
C VAL A 120 -5.53 -4.23 -3.51
N SER A 121 -5.36 -3.11 -2.79
CA SER A 121 -4.96 -3.12 -1.39
C SER A 121 -5.51 -1.92 -0.62
N ILE A 122 -5.91 -2.18 0.63
CA ILE A 122 -6.32 -1.17 1.62
C ILE A 122 -5.61 -1.48 2.93
N GLU A 123 -4.82 -0.52 3.40
CA GLU A 123 -4.07 -0.55 4.66
C GLU A 123 -4.79 0.28 5.72
N ASP A 124 -4.85 -0.26 6.94
CA ASP A 124 -5.47 0.33 8.14
C ASP A 124 -6.82 1.04 7.90
N PRO A 125 -7.82 0.36 7.29
CA PRO A 125 -9.13 0.94 7.00
C PRO A 125 -9.92 1.36 8.24
N LEU A 126 -9.57 0.80 9.41
CA LEU A 126 -10.22 0.97 10.70
C LEU A 126 -9.18 1.13 11.80
N ASN A 127 -9.60 1.62 12.97
CA ASN A 127 -8.71 1.88 14.10
C ASN A 127 -8.07 0.57 14.63
N GLU A 128 -6.86 0.68 15.16
CA GLU A 128 -6.05 -0.45 15.68
C GLU A 128 -6.73 -1.26 16.80
N ASP A 129 -7.64 -0.65 17.56
CA ASP A 129 -8.38 -1.31 18.64
C ASP A 129 -9.77 -1.85 18.21
N ASP A 130 -10.22 -1.58 16.97
CA ASP A 130 -11.55 -1.95 16.46
C ASP A 130 -11.61 -3.36 15.84
N TRP A 131 -11.23 -4.38 16.62
CA TRP A 131 -11.10 -5.77 16.14
C TRP A 131 -12.39 -6.38 15.58
N GLU A 132 -13.55 -5.99 16.13
CA GLU A 132 -14.85 -6.40 15.60
C GLU A 132 -15.10 -5.77 14.22
N GLY A 133 -14.83 -4.48 14.07
CA GLY A 133 -14.86 -3.77 12.80
C GLY A 133 -13.93 -4.38 11.76
N TRP A 134 -12.68 -4.70 12.12
CA TRP A 134 -11.72 -5.35 11.21
C TRP A 134 -12.20 -6.73 10.74
N THR A 135 -12.76 -7.53 11.63
CA THR A 135 -13.33 -8.85 11.29
C THR A 135 -14.53 -8.69 10.35
N HIS A 136 -15.40 -7.72 10.60
CA HIS A 136 -16.51 -7.39 9.71
C HIS A 136 -16.01 -6.92 8.32
N PHE A 137 -15.06 -5.99 8.30
CA PHE A 137 -14.46 -5.44 7.08
C PHE A 137 -13.84 -6.55 6.22
N THR A 138 -13.04 -7.42 6.84
CA THR A 138 -12.42 -8.56 6.16
C THR A 138 -13.43 -9.59 5.69
N ALA A 139 -14.51 -9.83 6.44
CA ALA A 139 -15.58 -10.72 5.98
C ALA A 139 -16.32 -10.17 4.74
N GLN A 140 -16.43 -8.84 4.59
CA GLN A 140 -17.11 -8.21 3.44
C GLN A 140 -16.20 -8.07 2.21
N LEU A 141 -14.93 -7.73 2.41
CA LEU A 141 -14.04 -7.31 1.32
C LEU A 141 -12.78 -8.17 1.13
N GLY A 142 -12.46 -9.05 2.09
CA GLY A 142 -11.20 -9.81 2.12
C GLY A 142 -11.03 -10.83 1.00
N ASP A 143 -12.09 -11.13 0.24
CA ASP A 143 -12.02 -11.96 -0.97
C ASP A 143 -11.83 -11.14 -2.26
N LYS A 144 -12.04 -9.82 -2.20
CA LYS A 144 -11.94 -8.90 -3.35
C LYS A 144 -10.65 -8.08 -3.35
N VAL A 145 -10.16 -7.72 -2.17
CA VAL A 145 -9.03 -6.79 -1.97
C VAL A 145 -8.08 -7.29 -0.88
N GLN A 146 -6.81 -6.92 -0.99
CA GLN A 146 -5.85 -7.11 0.09
C GLN A 146 -6.17 -6.13 1.24
N ILE A 147 -6.10 -6.63 2.48
CA ILE A 147 -6.40 -5.88 3.70
C ILE A 147 -5.16 -5.98 4.58
N VAL A 148 -4.41 -4.88 4.63
CA VAL A 148 -3.10 -4.79 5.28
C VAL A 148 -3.27 -4.21 6.68
N GLY A 149 -2.78 -4.92 7.68
CA GLY A 149 -2.63 -4.38 9.02
C GLY A 149 -1.22 -3.82 9.23
N ASP A 150 -1.14 -2.53 9.55
CA ASP A 150 0.08 -1.83 9.99
C ASP A 150 0.00 -1.52 11.49
N ASP A 151 -0.77 -0.53 11.92
CA ASP A 151 -0.98 -0.20 13.33
C ASP A 151 -1.74 -1.32 14.05
N LEU A 152 -2.64 -2.03 13.35
CA LEU A 152 -3.31 -3.22 13.91
C LEU A 152 -2.30 -4.29 14.37
N LEU A 153 -1.21 -4.47 13.62
CA LEU A 153 -0.31 -5.62 13.78
C LEU A 153 1.04 -5.24 14.37
N VAL A 154 1.51 -4.01 14.15
CA VAL A 154 2.81 -3.44 14.59
C VAL A 154 3.99 -4.40 14.43
N THR A 155 4.00 -5.18 13.35
CA THR A 155 4.98 -6.26 13.10
C THR A 155 5.16 -7.22 14.30
N ASN A 156 4.13 -7.38 15.14
CA ASN A 156 4.18 -8.15 16.38
C ASN A 156 3.53 -9.53 16.22
N PRO A 157 4.26 -10.63 16.50
CA PRO A 157 3.73 -11.99 16.35
C PRO A 157 2.44 -12.29 17.15
N SER A 158 2.21 -11.62 18.28
CA SER A 158 1.01 -11.84 19.10
C SER A 158 -0.24 -11.25 18.45
N PHE A 159 -0.14 -10.03 17.93
CA PHE A 159 -1.25 -9.39 17.20
C PHE A 159 -1.49 -10.07 15.85
N LEU A 160 -0.42 -10.46 15.15
CA LEU A 160 -0.53 -11.26 13.93
C LEU A 160 -1.27 -12.58 14.17
N LYS A 161 -0.89 -13.31 15.22
CA LYS A 161 -1.59 -14.55 15.60
C LYS A 161 -3.08 -14.31 15.84
N ARG A 162 -3.43 -13.26 16.58
CA ARG A 162 -4.83 -12.89 16.83
C ARG A 162 -5.57 -12.57 15.53
N ALA A 163 -4.97 -11.78 14.64
CA ALA A 163 -5.58 -11.43 13.37
C ALA A 163 -5.82 -12.64 12.46
N ILE A 164 -4.94 -13.64 12.51
CA ILE A 164 -5.14 -14.93 11.82
C ILE A 164 -6.31 -15.70 12.42
N GLU A 165 -6.39 -15.79 13.76
CA GLU A 165 -7.44 -16.52 14.46
C GLU A 165 -8.83 -15.88 14.28
N GLU A 166 -8.90 -14.55 14.34
CA GLU A 166 -10.14 -13.77 14.19
C GLU A 166 -10.49 -13.47 12.74
N LYS A 167 -9.58 -13.74 11.78
CA LYS A 167 -9.70 -13.35 10.36
C LYS A 167 -9.89 -11.83 10.19
N ALA A 168 -9.12 -11.06 10.95
CA ALA A 168 -9.26 -9.60 11.02
C ALA A 168 -8.59 -8.89 9.83
N ALA A 169 -7.61 -9.51 9.17
CA ALA A 169 -6.88 -8.97 8.02
C ALA A 169 -6.44 -10.11 7.10
N ASN A 170 -5.72 -9.79 6.01
CA ASN A 170 -5.16 -10.81 5.13
C ASN A 170 -3.75 -10.49 4.60
N ALA A 171 -3.16 -9.41 5.09
CA ALA A 171 -1.79 -8.99 4.81
C ALA A 171 -1.16 -8.29 6.03
N LEU A 172 0.16 -8.40 6.13
CA LEU A 172 0.99 -7.75 7.16
C LEU A 172 1.86 -6.67 6.52
N LEU A 173 1.79 -5.44 7.03
CA LEU A 173 2.85 -4.46 6.77
C LEU A 173 4.05 -4.76 7.68
N VAL A 174 5.24 -4.85 7.10
CA VAL A 174 6.45 -5.27 7.82
C VAL A 174 7.39 -4.07 7.99
N LYS A 175 7.51 -3.58 9.22
CA LYS A 175 8.44 -2.52 9.61
C LYS A 175 9.46 -3.06 10.61
N LEU A 176 10.71 -3.19 10.17
CA LEU A 176 11.79 -3.81 10.97
C LEU A 176 11.95 -3.15 12.35
N ASN A 177 11.82 -1.82 12.42
CA ASN A 177 12.01 -1.08 13.65
C ASN A 177 10.80 -1.08 14.59
N GLN A 178 9.64 -1.63 14.19
CA GLN A 178 8.54 -1.88 15.12
C GLN A 178 8.85 -3.10 16.01
N ILE A 179 9.45 -4.15 15.44
CA ILE A 179 9.79 -5.38 16.18
C ILE A 179 11.22 -5.37 16.74
N GLY A 180 12.15 -4.70 16.05
CA GLY A 180 13.48 -4.35 16.58
C GLY A 180 14.64 -5.23 16.13
N THR A 181 14.41 -6.46 15.67
CA THR A 181 15.47 -7.35 15.15
C THR A 181 15.13 -7.99 13.81
N LEU A 182 16.17 -8.33 13.04
CA LEU A 182 16.00 -9.02 11.76
C LEU A 182 15.38 -10.42 11.95
N SER A 183 15.82 -11.18 12.96
CA SER A 183 15.27 -12.51 13.24
C SER A 183 13.79 -12.46 13.56
N GLU A 184 13.35 -11.53 14.41
CA GLU A 184 11.93 -11.43 14.75
C GLU A 184 11.09 -10.92 13.57
N THR A 185 11.66 -10.06 12.73
CA THR A 185 11.05 -9.66 11.45
C THR A 185 10.82 -10.88 10.54
N MET A 186 11.84 -11.72 10.37
CA MET A 186 11.74 -12.94 9.56
C MET A 186 10.74 -13.94 10.15
N ASP A 187 10.68 -14.07 11.48
CA ASP A 187 9.71 -14.94 12.16
C ASP A 187 8.26 -14.46 11.94
N ALA A 188 8.02 -13.14 11.99
CA ALA A 188 6.71 -12.55 11.71
C ALA A 188 6.28 -12.79 10.26
N VAL A 189 7.18 -12.55 9.29
CA VAL A 189 6.90 -12.84 7.86
C VAL A 189 6.65 -14.33 7.66
N ALA A 190 7.46 -15.21 8.25
CA ALA A 190 7.28 -16.65 8.11
C ALA A 190 5.96 -17.14 8.73
N MET A 191 5.51 -16.52 9.83
CA MET A 191 4.19 -16.77 10.40
C MET A 191 3.06 -16.35 9.46
N ALA A 192 3.14 -15.13 8.90
CA ALA A 192 2.17 -14.62 7.93
C ALA A 192 2.07 -15.53 6.71
N THR A 193 3.20 -15.88 6.08
CA THR A 193 3.27 -16.75 4.91
C THR A 193 2.64 -18.12 5.18
N ARG A 194 2.94 -18.75 6.33
CA ARG A 194 2.35 -20.06 6.70
C ARG A 194 0.83 -20.00 6.92
N ALA A 195 0.30 -18.82 7.26
CA ALA A 195 -1.12 -18.58 7.42
C ALA A 195 -1.82 -18.14 6.12
N GLY A 196 -1.10 -18.03 5.00
CA GLY A 196 -1.65 -17.55 3.73
C GLY A 196 -1.83 -16.03 3.67
N PHE A 197 -1.24 -15.29 4.62
CA PHE A 197 -1.13 -13.84 4.53
C PHE A 197 -0.02 -13.48 3.55
N THR A 198 -0.23 -12.39 2.82
CA THR A 198 0.86 -11.69 2.12
C THR A 198 1.61 -10.77 3.10
N SER A 199 2.85 -10.43 2.79
CA SER A 199 3.61 -9.43 3.56
C SER A 199 4.09 -8.32 2.63
N MET A 200 4.02 -7.08 3.10
CA MET A 200 4.50 -5.92 2.37
C MET A 200 5.62 -5.26 3.19
N VAL A 201 6.85 -5.33 2.70
CA VAL A 201 7.99 -4.71 3.38
C VAL A 201 7.88 -3.20 3.26
N SER A 202 8.02 -2.48 4.37
CA SER A 202 7.72 -1.05 4.42
C SER A 202 8.86 -0.22 4.99
N HIS A 203 8.97 1.00 4.47
CA HIS A 203 9.80 2.07 4.98
C HIS A 203 9.19 2.72 6.24
N ARG A 204 9.79 3.83 6.69
CA ARG A 204 9.21 4.78 7.66
C ARG A 204 9.14 6.18 7.06
N SER A 205 8.27 7.04 7.60
CA SER A 205 8.18 8.46 7.19
C SER A 205 9.53 9.19 7.36
N GLY A 206 10.21 8.98 8.48
CA GLY A 206 11.62 9.34 8.65
C GLY A 206 12.54 8.23 8.14
N GLU A 207 13.17 8.41 6.98
CA GLU A 207 14.12 7.46 6.38
C GLU A 207 15.51 8.07 6.15
N THR A 208 16.42 7.18 5.77
CA THR A 208 17.86 7.30 5.58
C THR A 208 18.23 6.77 4.19
N GLU A 209 19.51 6.85 3.86
CA GLU A 209 20.10 6.24 2.66
C GLU A 209 20.23 4.71 2.71
N ASP A 210 19.94 4.08 3.87
CA ASP A 210 19.99 2.62 4.02
C ASP A 210 19.09 1.93 2.98
N THR A 211 19.45 0.74 2.51
CA THR A 211 18.66 0.02 1.48
C THR A 211 18.28 -1.39 1.90
N THR A 212 18.43 -1.74 3.18
CA THR A 212 18.23 -3.11 3.71
C THR A 212 16.86 -3.69 3.34
N ILE A 213 15.81 -2.86 3.32
CA ILE A 213 14.47 -3.33 2.98
C ILE A 213 14.31 -3.78 1.51
N ALA A 214 15.16 -3.28 0.60
CA ALA A 214 15.21 -3.73 -0.80
C ALA A 214 15.78 -5.16 -0.91
N ASP A 215 16.82 -5.47 -0.16
CA ASP A 215 17.36 -6.83 -0.07
C ASP A 215 16.38 -7.76 0.65
N LEU A 216 15.74 -7.28 1.72
CA LEU A 216 14.81 -8.08 2.53
C LEU A 216 13.56 -8.51 1.74
N VAL A 217 12.95 -7.61 0.95
CA VAL A 217 11.74 -7.93 0.18
C VAL A 217 11.99 -9.09 -0.80
N VAL A 218 13.18 -9.13 -1.40
CA VAL A 218 13.62 -10.19 -2.33
C VAL A 218 14.03 -11.44 -1.57
N ALA A 219 14.84 -11.32 -0.51
CA ALA A 219 15.29 -12.46 0.29
C ALA A 219 14.13 -13.28 0.88
N LEU A 220 13.03 -12.61 1.22
CA LEU A 220 11.83 -13.23 1.77
C LEU A 220 10.74 -13.54 0.72
N ASN A 221 10.97 -13.22 -0.56
CA ASN A 221 10.02 -13.41 -1.65
C ASN A 221 8.61 -12.88 -1.31
N THR A 222 8.54 -11.72 -0.66
CA THR A 222 7.26 -11.16 -0.21
C THR A 222 6.44 -10.56 -1.36
N GLY A 223 7.11 -10.19 -2.45
CA GLY A 223 6.50 -9.71 -3.69
C GLY A 223 5.95 -8.28 -3.64
N GLN A 224 6.02 -7.61 -2.49
CA GLN A 224 5.45 -6.26 -2.29
C GLN A 224 6.33 -5.39 -1.40
N ILE A 225 6.56 -4.14 -1.82
CA ILE A 225 7.33 -3.14 -1.07
C ILE A 225 6.63 -1.78 -1.08
N LYS A 226 6.52 -1.14 0.08
CA LYS A 226 6.06 0.25 0.27
C LYS A 226 7.25 1.11 0.71
N THR A 227 7.85 1.83 -0.24
CA THR A 227 9.06 2.62 0.01
C THR A 227 8.98 4.07 -0.48
N GLY A 228 7.76 4.61 -0.61
CA GLY A 228 7.48 6.01 -0.94
C GLY A 228 7.37 6.29 -2.44
N ALA A 229 7.31 7.56 -2.81
CA ALA A 229 7.21 7.98 -4.21
C ALA A 229 8.56 7.84 -4.95
N PRO A 230 8.58 7.87 -6.30
CA PRO A 230 9.81 8.00 -7.10
C PRO A 230 10.39 9.43 -7.02
N ALA A 231 10.51 9.96 -5.81
CA ALA A 231 11.04 11.26 -5.44
C ALA A 231 11.70 11.16 -4.06
N ARG A 232 12.64 12.08 -3.79
CA ARG A 232 13.48 12.11 -2.58
C ARG A 232 14.50 10.95 -2.53
N GLY A 233 15.71 11.26 -2.09
CA GLY A 233 16.87 10.37 -2.23
C GLY A 233 16.75 9.10 -1.37
N GLU A 234 16.21 9.24 -0.17
CA GLU A 234 15.97 8.17 0.79
C GLU A 234 14.95 7.13 0.30
N ARG A 235 14.07 7.51 -0.64
CA ARG A 235 13.10 6.60 -1.29
C ARG A 235 13.74 5.94 -2.50
N ILE A 236 14.29 6.77 -3.39
CA ILE A 236 14.92 6.34 -4.65
C ILE A 236 16.10 5.40 -4.40
N ALA A 237 16.82 5.53 -3.27
CA ALA A 237 17.91 4.62 -2.91
C ALA A 237 17.46 3.14 -2.93
N LYS A 238 16.26 2.83 -2.40
CA LYS A 238 15.73 1.45 -2.35
C LYS A 238 15.34 0.95 -3.74
N TYR A 239 14.71 1.80 -4.56
CA TYR A 239 14.42 1.46 -5.95
C TYR A 239 15.68 1.20 -6.77
N ASN A 240 16.71 2.02 -6.60
CA ASN A 240 18.00 1.80 -7.24
C ASN A 240 18.66 0.50 -6.76
N GLN A 241 18.48 0.11 -5.50
CA GLN A 241 18.97 -1.16 -5.00
C GLN A 241 18.21 -2.35 -5.60
N LEU A 242 16.88 -2.26 -5.73
CA LEU A 242 16.09 -3.28 -6.42
C LEU A 242 16.47 -3.42 -7.91
N LEU A 243 16.82 -2.32 -8.59
CA LEU A 243 17.37 -2.40 -9.95
C LEU A 243 18.69 -3.18 -10.00
N ARG A 244 19.58 -3.00 -9.00
CA ARG A 244 20.84 -3.75 -8.93
C ARG A 244 20.62 -5.23 -8.62
N ILE A 245 19.68 -5.52 -7.71
CA ILE A 245 19.32 -6.91 -7.39
C ILE A 245 18.72 -7.59 -8.63
N GLU A 246 17.83 -6.92 -9.37
CA GLU A 246 17.30 -7.44 -10.63
C GLU A 246 18.40 -7.69 -11.67
N GLU A 247 19.34 -6.75 -11.82
CA GLU A 247 20.50 -6.91 -12.71
C GLU A 247 21.40 -8.09 -12.30
N GLU A 248 21.60 -8.30 -11.00
CA GLU A 248 22.43 -9.40 -10.47
C GLU A 248 21.75 -10.77 -10.62
N LEU A 249 20.43 -10.84 -10.46
CA LEU A 249 19.66 -12.07 -10.62
C LEU A 249 19.55 -12.50 -12.10
N ASP A 250 19.61 -11.54 -13.04
CA ASP A 250 19.50 -11.79 -14.48
C ASP A 250 18.29 -12.68 -14.81
N ASP A 251 18.47 -13.76 -15.58
CA ASP A 251 17.41 -14.71 -15.95
C ASP A 251 16.75 -15.43 -14.75
N ALA A 252 17.33 -15.37 -13.54
CA ALA A 252 16.73 -15.93 -12.33
C ALA A 252 15.75 -14.97 -11.64
N GLY A 253 15.72 -13.70 -12.04
CA GLY A 253 14.84 -12.68 -11.48
C GLY A 253 13.41 -12.82 -12.00
N GLU A 254 12.44 -12.94 -11.09
CA GLU A 254 11.01 -12.91 -11.43
C GLU A 254 10.32 -11.74 -10.74
N PHE A 255 9.60 -10.93 -11.52
CA PHE A 255 8.78 -9.85 -10.99
C PHE A 255 7.40 -10.38 -10.60
N ALA A 256 6.97 -10.08 -9.36
CA ALA A 256 5.73 -10.64 -8.80
C ALA A 256 4.46 -10.22 -9.56
N GLY A 257 4.42 -9.00 -10.12
CA GLY A 257 3.32 -8.49 -10.93
C GLY A 257 1.93 -8.74 -10.33
N LYS A 258 0.97 -9.18 -11.16
CA LYS A 258 -0.40 -9.53 -10.74
C LYS A 258 -0.46 -10.67 -9.71
N ALA A 259 0.52 -11.57 -9.68
CA ALA A 259 0.54 -12.69 -8.74
C ALA A 259 0.73 -12.24 -7.28
N ALA A 260 1.25 -11.02 -7.06
CA ALA A 260 1.31 -10.41 -5.73
C ALA A 260 -0.09 -10.12 -5.15
N PHE A 261 -1.14 -10.02 -5.97
CA PHE A 261 -2.50 -9.65 -5.56
C PHE A 261 -3.54 -10.68 -6.05
N PRO A 262 -3.48 -11.94 -5.56
CA PRO A 262 -4.32 -13.02 -6.09
C PRO A 262 -5.82 -12.75 -5.94
N ARG A 263 -6.26 -12.03 -4.91
CA ARG A 263 -7.70 -11.72 -4.70
C ARG A 263 -8.33 -10.93 -5.85
N ARG A 264 -7.53 -10.13 -6.55
CA ARG A 264 -7.99 -9.28 -7.65
C ARG A 264 -7.75 -9.89 -9.04
N TYR A 265 -6.72 -10.74 -9.18
CA TYR A 265 -6.23 -11.22 -10.47
C TYR A 265 -6.17 -12.75 -10.63
N ALA A 266 -6.48 -13.53 -9.59
CA ALA A 266 -6.57 -14.99 -9.69
C ALA A 266 -7.84 -15.45 -10.43
#